data_AF-A0A2G8XRF5-F1
#
_entry.id   AF-A0A2G8XRF5-F1
#
_cell.length_a   1.000
_cell.length_b   1.000
_cell.length_c   1.000
_cell.angle_alpha   90.00
_cell.angle_beta   90.00
_cell.angle_gamma   90.00
#
_symmetry.space_group_name_H-M   'P 1'
#
loop_
_entity.id
_entity.type
_entity.pdbx_description
1 polymer ?
#
loop_
_entity_poly.entity_id
_entity_poly.type
_entity_poly.pdbx_seq_one_letter_code
_entity_poly.pdbx_strand_id
1 'polypeptide(L)'
;MPFMWRQRAYCAPVPSSFASQQPNGLGGEAGVRKPLLRSNSESLSVFSQIPDGLLGHTTSVTMGNSDIFFLPKPSNLLKIALPAFVFMPNLTIFTRAFPFYAHTSA
;
A
#
# COMPACT_ATOMS: atom_id res chain seq x y z
N MET A 1 -17.03 -8.94 -31.00
CA MET A 1 -18.25 -8.37 -31.62
C MET A 1 -19.09 -7.70 -30.55
N PRO A 2 -19.60 -6.48 -30.77
CA PRO A 2 -20.53 -5.83 -29.86
C PRO A 2 -21.99 -6.26 -30.18
N PHE A 3 -22.44 -7.33 -29.52
CA PHE A 3 -23.77 -7.93 -29.66
C PHE A 3 -24.57 -7.88 -28.34
N MET A 4 -25.89 -8.13 -28.43
CA MET A 4 -26.82 -8.24 -27.29
C MET A 4 -27.01 -6.95 -26.46
N TRP A 5 -27.21 -5.82 -27.13
CA TRP A 5 -27.39 -4.50 -26.49
C TRP A 5 -28.57 -4.41 -25.51
N ARG A 6 -29.64 -5.16 -25.74
CA ARG A 6 -30.81 -5.17 -24.86
C ARG A 6 -30.62 -6.02 -23.62
N GLN A 7 -29.66 -6.96 -23.65
CA GLN A 7 -29.36 -7.87 -22.55
C GLN A 7 -28.14 -7.41 -21.72
N ARG A 8 -27.27 -6.57 -22.28
CA ARG A 8 -25.99 -6.15 -21.66
C ARG A 8 -26.02 -4.69 -21.20
N ALA A 9 -26.71 -4.44 -20.09
CA ALA A 9 -26.87 -3.07 -19.55
C ALA A 9 -25.56 -2.42 -19.04
N TYR A 10 -24.56 -3.22 -18.67
CA TYR A 10 -23.27 -2.70 -18.19
C TYR A 10 -22.46 -1.96 -19.27
N CYS A 11 -22.70 -2.23 -20.55
CA CYS A 11 -22.09 -1.49 -21.67
C CYS A 11 -23.07 -0.52 -22.34
N ALA A 12 -24.22 -0.27 -21.70
CA ALA A 12 -25.20 0.71 -22.16
C ALA A 12 -24.86 2.12 -21.62
N PRO A 13 -25.30 3.17 -22.33
CA PRO A 13 -25.12 4.53 -21.85
C PRO A 13 -25.94 4.80 -20.58
N VAL A 14 -25.47 5.75 -19.78
CA VAL A 14 -26.18 6.22 -18.58
C VAL A 14 -27.52 6.89 -18.97
N PRO A 15 -28.56 6.86 -18.12
CA PRO A 15 -29.88 7.41 -18.43
C PRO A 15 -29.87 8.89 -18.86
N SER A 16 -28.94 9.69 -18.32
CA SER A 16 -28.81 11.12 -18.69
C SER A 16 -28.45 11.33 -20.16
N SER A 17 -27.85 10.33 -20.83
CA SER A 17 -27.52 10.41 -22.25
C SER A 17 -28.76 10.40 -23.16
N PHE A 18 -29.91 9.96 -22.66
CA PHE A 18 -31.18 9.93 -23.39
C PHE A 18 -32.05 11.18 -23.17
N ALA A 19 -31.66 12.07 -22.26
CA ALA A 19 -32.48 13.22 -21.86
C ALA A 19 -32.51 14.37 -22.89
N SER A 20 -31.72 14.28 -23.96
CA SER A 20 -31.52 15.29 -25.04
C SER A 20 -31.25 16.73 -24.57
N GLN A 21 -31.00 16.90 -23.28
CA GLN A 21 -30.73 18.17 -22.61
C GLN A 21 -29.46 18.02 -21.81
N GLN A 22 -28.54 18.96 -21.98
CA GLN A 22 -27.41 19.08 -21.08
C GLN A 22 -27.93 19.71 -19.78
N PRO A 23 -27.64 19.13 -18.60
CA PRO A 23 -27.97 19.79 -17.35
C PRO A 23 -27.23 21.14 -17.28
N ASN A 24 -28.00 22.24 -17.31
CA ASN A 24 -27.49 23.58 -17.08
C ASN A 24 -27.02 23.66 -15.63
N GLY A 25 -25.71 23.73 -15.40
CA GLY A 25 -25.17 24.08 -14.07
C GLY A 25 -23.99 23.26 -13.56
N LEU A 26 -23.50 22.25 -14.28
CA LEU A 26 -22.30 21.52 -13.87
C LEU A 26 -21.11 21.96 -14.72
N GLY A 27 -20.62 23.18 -14.46
CA GLY A 27 -19.39 23.72 -15.03
C GLY A 27 -18.27 22.70 -14.93
N GLY A 28 -17.65 22.39 -16.07
CA GLY A 28 -16.33 21.78 -16.05
C GLY A 28 -15.34 22.83 -15.53
N GLU A 29 -14.24 22.34 -14.95
CA GLU A 29 -13.11 23.20 -14.66
C GLU A 29 -12.69 23.92 -15.97
N ALA A 30 -12.40 25.22 -15.88
CA ALA A 30 -11.95 26.06 -17.00
C ALA A 30 -12.92 26.30 -18.18
N GLY A 31 -14.24 26.24 -17.96
CA GLY A 31 -15.23 26.65 -18.99
C GLY A 31 -15.47 25.62 -20.11
N VAL A 32 -14.87 24.43 -20.00
CA VAL A 32 -15.13 23.29 -20.88
C VAL A 32 -16.39 22.56 -20.41
N ARG A 33 -17.24 22.15 -21.36
CA ARG A 33 -18.46 21.38 -21.07
C ARG A 33 -18.14 19.91 -20.81
N LYS A 34 -18.85 19.29 -19.86
CA LYS A 34 -18.78 17.84 -19.58
C LYS A 34 -19.30 17.01 -20.77
N PRO A 35 -18.84 15.75 -20.93
CA PRO A 35 -19.34 14.87 -21.99
C PRO A 35 -20.83 14.57 -21.82
N LEU A 36 -21.58 14.58 -22.92
CA LEU A 36 -23.02 14.29 -22.95
C LEU A 36 -23.32 12.78 -22.91
N LEU A 37 -22.36 11.96 -23.36
CA LEU A 37 -22.45 10.50 -23.43
C LEU A 37 -21.46 9.89 -22.45
N ARG A 38 -21.96 9.02 -21.57
CA ARG A 38 -21.16 8.19 -20.64
C ARG A 38 -21.71 6.77 -20.59
N SER A 39 -20.86 5.80 -20.28
CA SER A 39 -21.23 4.37 -20.19
C SER A 39 -21.32 3.89 -18.76
N ASN A 40 -22.22 2.94 -18.46
CA ASN A 40 -22.24 2.25 -17.17
C ASN A 40 -20.95 1.45 -16.89
N SER A 41 -20.16 1.15 -17.93
CA SER A 41 -18.88 0.45 -17.80
C SER A 41 -17.81 1.31 -17.12
N GLU A 42 -17.99 2.63 -17.08
CA GLU A 42 -17.09 3.55 -16.34
C GLU A 42 -17.08 3.24 -14.84
N SER A 43 -18.14 2.63 -14.30
CA SER A 43 -18.23 2.17 -12.91
C SER A 43 -17.25 1.04 -12.58
N LEU A 44 -16.66 0.37 -13.60
CA LEU A 44 -15.63 -0.64 -13.41
C LEU A 44 -14.22 -0.04 -13.23
N SER A 45 -14.08 1.27 -13.46
CA SER A 45 -12.83 1.99 -13.29
C SER A 45 -12.92 2.90 -12.06
N VAL A 46 -11.96 2.79 -11.14
CA VAL A 46 -11.95 3.55 -9.88
C VAL A 46 -11.78 5.06 -10.13
N PHE A 47 -10.85 5.43 -11.02
CA PHE A 47 -10.52 6.83 -11.35
C PHE A 47 -11.19 7.32 -12.65
N SER A 48 -12.39 6.81 -12.98
CA SER A 48 -13.13 7.25 -14.19
C SER A 48 -13.73 8.64 -14.04
N GLN A 49 -14.19 9.00 -12.84
CA GLN A 49 -14.87 10.26 -12.56
C GLN A 49 -14.20 11.07 -11.44
N ILE A 50 -13.52 10.39 -10.51
CA ILE A 50 -12.74 11.04 -9.44
C ILE A 50 -11.33 11.35 -9.96
N PRO A 51 -10.72 12.46 -9.52
CA PRO A 51 -9.34 12.76 -9.87
C PRO A 51 -8.39 11.73 -9.23
N ASP A 52 -7.27 11.47 -9.89
CA ASP A 52 -6.13 10.68 -9.41
C ASP A 52 -5.17 11.50 -8.51
N GLY A 53 -5.60 12.69 -8.09
CA GLY A 53 -4.85 13.58 -7.22
C GLY A 53 -4.37 12.86 -5.95
N LEU A 54 -3.06 12.93 -5.70
CA LEU A 54 -2.37 12.31 -4.57
C LEU A 54 -2.39 10.77 -4.53
N LEU A 55 -2.81 10.07 -5.59
CA LEU A 55 -2.86 8.60 -5.61
C LEU A 55 -1.52 7.97 -5.17
N GLY A 56 -0.41 8.41 -5.75
CA GLY A 56 0.94 7.96 -5.40
C GLY A 56 1.53 8.55 -4.12
N HIS A 57 0.83 9.49 -3.48
CA HIS A 57 1.30 10.22 -2.30
C HIS A 57 0.62 9.76 -1.00
N THR A 58 -0.51 9.03 -1.10
CA THR A 58 -1.23 8.50 0.07
C THR A 58 -0.38 7.57 0.94
N THR A 59 0.52 6.81 0.34
CA THR A 59 1.42 5.87 1.05
C THR A 59 2.72 6.52 1.55
N SER A 60 3.00 7.76 1.13
CA SER A 60 4.20 8.50 1.56
C SER A 60 4.02 9.26 2.88
N VAL A 61 2.81 9.27 3.45
CA VAL A 61 2.57 9.83 4.78
C VAL A 61 3.02 8.82 5.82
N THR A 62 4.22 9.02 6.37
CA THR A 62 4.76 8.16 7.42
C THR A 62 4.43 8.72 8.81
N MET A 63 4.13 7.81 9.74
CA MET A 63 4.07 8.11 11.17
C MET A 63 5.23 7.43 11.86
N GLY A 64 5.91 8.16 12.74
CA GLY A 64 7.03 7.62 13.52
C GLY A 64 6.59 6.51 14.46
N ASN A 65 7.52 5.60 14.79
CA ASN A 65 7.28 4.63 15.84
C ASN A 65 7.25 5.31 17.23
N SER A 66 6.67 4.65 18.21
CA SER A 66 6.50 5.18 19.57
C SER A 66 7.07 4.28 20.67
N ASP A 67 7.87 3.27 20.30
CA ASP A 67 8.48 2.36 21.25
C ASP A 67 9.57 3.07 22.08
N ILE A 68 9.46 2.94 23.41
CA ILE A 68 10.44 3.45 24.36
C ILE A 68 11.21 2.28 24.96
N PHE A 69 12.42 2.05 24.47
CA PHE A 69 13.35 1.06 25.02
C PHE A 69 14.09 1.62 26.24
N PHE A 70 13.36 1.83 27.34
CA PHE A 70 13.90 2.31 28.62
C PHE A 70 13.69 1.28 29.73
N LEU A 71 14.80 0.79 30.29
CA LEU A 71 14.77 -0.12 31.43
C LEU A 71 15.89 0.23 32.42
N PRO A 72 15.58 0.72 33.63
CA PRO A 72 16.57 0.91 34.68
C PRO A 72 17.24 -0.44 35.03
N LYS A 73 18.57 -0.49 35.00
CA LYS A 73 19.36 -1.70 35.30
C LYS A 73 20.17 -1.52 36.59
N PRO A 74 19.56 -1.65 37.79
CA PRO A 74 20.25 -1.48 39.07
C PRO A 74 21.16 -2.68 39.39
N SER A 75 22.37 -2.70 38.82
CA SER A 75 23.35 -3.78 39.02
C SER A 75 23.79 -3.98 40.47
N ASN A 76 23.66 -2.96 41.32
CA ASN A 76 24.09 -3.02 42.72
C ASN A 76 23.27 -4.05 43.55
N LEU A 77 22.10 -4.45 43.05
CA LEU A 77 21.25 -5.47 43.66
C LEU A 77 21.68 -6.90 43.28
N LEU A 78 22.45 -7.06 42.21
CA LEU A 78 22.85 -8.37 41.68
C LEU A 78 24.32 -8.64 42.01
N LYS A 79 24.58 -9.71 42.79
CA LYS A 79 25.94 -10.09 43.23
C LYS A 79 26.51 -11.31 42.51
N ILE A 80 25.75 -11.91 41.62
CA ILE A 80 26.13 -13.11 40.86
C ILE A 80 26.02 -12.84 39.35
N ALA A 81 26.82 -13.54 38.55
CA ALA A 81 26.71 -13.50 37.11
C ALA A 81 25.42 -14.19 36.63
N LEU A 82 24.89 -13.74 35.49
CA LEU A 82 23.79 -14.39 34.79
C LEU A 82 24.31 -15.04 33.51
N PRO A 83 23.75 -16.20 33.11
CA PRO A 83 24.09 -16.81 31.83
C PRO A 83 23.69 -15.89 30.68
N ALA A 84 24.47 -15.91 29.60
CA ALA A 84 24.23 -15.13 28.38
C ALA A 84 24.19 -16.05 27.16
N PHE A 85 23.34 -15.71 26.20
CA PHE A 85 23.29 -16.42 24.92
C PHE A 85 24.48 -16.06 24.03
N VAL A 86 24.95 -17.03 23.25
CA VAL A 86 25.92 -16.83 22.18
C VAL A 86 25.14 -16.56 20.88
N PHE A 87 25.25 -15.34 20.34
CA PHE A 87 24.47 -14.94 19.14
C PHE A 87 25.11 -15.38 17.82
N MET A 88 26.44 -15.45 17.76
CA MET A 88 27.18 -15.83 16.56
C MET A 88 28.43 -16.65 16.94
N PRO A 89 28.91 -17.54 16.05
CA PRO A 89 30.19 -18.19 16.25
C PRO A 89 31.32 -17.17 16.19
N ASN A 90 32.37 -17.38 16.98
CA ASN A 90 33.52 -16.49 16.96
C ASN A 90 34.36 -16.73 15.68
N LEU A 91 34.10 -15.93 14.64
CA LEU A 91 34.82 -15.99 13.37
C LEU A 91 36.21 -15.34 13.44
N THR A 92 36.60 -14.67 14.52
CA THR A 92 37.96 -14.09 14.64
C THR A 92 38.99 -15.15 15.01
N ILE A 93 38.55 -16.31 15.51
CA ILE A 93 39.39 -17.46 15.82
C ILE A 93 39.06 -18.60 14.87
N PHE A 94 40.10 -19.30 14.39
CA PHE A 94 39.98 -20.40 13.44
C PHE A 94 39.12 -20.08 12.20
N THR A 95 39.15 -18.83 11.72
CA THR A 95 38.33 -18.36 10.58
C THR A 95 38.49 -19.25 9.35
N ARG A 96 39.74 -19.62 9.03
CA ARG A 96 40.06 -20.48 7.88
C ARG A 96 39.50 -21.90 8.03
N ALA A 97 39.37 -22.39 9.26
CA ALA A 97 38.86 -23.71 9.55
C ALA A 97 37.36 -23.74 9.83
N PHE A 98 36.70 -22.57 10.00
CA PHE A 98 35.29 -22.47 10.40
C PHE A 98 34.33 -23.34 9.58
N PRO A 99 34.38 -23.34 8.22
CA PRO A 99 33.49 -24.19 7.43
C PRO A 99 33.64 -25.69 7.72
N PHE A 100 34.82 -26.09 8.20
CA PHE A 100 35.18 -27.50 8.40
C PHE A 100 34.82 -28.01 9.79
N TYR A 101 34.71 -27.14 10.81
CA TYR A 101 34.32 -27.56 12.17
C TYR A 101 32.94 -27.03 12.62
N ALA A 102 32.29 -26.14 11.86
CA ALA A 102 30.99 -25.56 12.25
C ALA A 102 29.86 -26.58 12.47
N HIS A 103 29.94 -27.76 11.84
CA HIS A 103 28.94 -28.83 11.99
C HIS A 103 29.22 -29.75 13.18
N THR A 104 30.37 -29.58 13.87
CA THR A 104 30.76 -30.37 15.03
C THR A 104 30.33 -29.67 16.32
N SER A 105 30.00 -30.44 17.36
CA SER A 105 29.71 -29.90 18.71
C SER A 105 30.98 -29.87 19.54
N ALA A 106 31.23 -28.75 20.22
CA ALA A 106 32.31 -28.60 21.19
C ALA A 106 32.03 -29.36 22.50
#